data_AF-A0A820PAZ5-F1
#
_entry.id   AF-A0A820PAZ5-F1
#
_cell.length_a   1.000
_cell.length_b   1.000
_cell.length_c   1.000
_cell.angle_alpha   90.00
_cell.angle_beta   90.00
_cell.angle_gamma   90.00
#
_symmetry.space_group_name_H-M   'P 1'
#
loop_
_entity.id
_entity.type
_entity.pdbx_description
1 polymer ?
#
loop_
_entity_poly.entity_id
_entity_poly.type
_entity_poly.pdbx_seq_one_letter_code
_entity_poly.pdbx_strand_id
1 'polypeptide(L)'
;GSIILPLSSSSSTLLNNNPTCSLENYNKKSSSSSCSRSNVYDRKTRERQRFGWLLNQSRKIEYALKSFEIDDALAYTRRILLAEASVSLRLYHLHYFSERALLVGSSPIHGCGLFTLIDLVEGQMIVEYSGEVVRPCLTDKRERENEGK
;
A
#
# COMPACT_ATOMS: atom_id res chain seq x y z
N GLY A 1 -24.15 -21.99 -51.00
CA GLY A 1 -22.82 -22.41 -50.55
C GLY A 1 -22.42 -21.53 -49.39
N SER A 2 -22.18 -22.13 -48.23
CA SER A 2 -21.91 -21.44 -46.97
C SER A 2 -20.56 -20.74 -46.99
N ILE A 3 -20.53 -19.49 -46.54
CA ILE A 3 -19.33 -18.67 -46.39
C ILE A 3 -18.72 -18.97 -45.01
N ILE A 4 -17.44 -19.31 -44.97
CA ILE A 4 -16.63 -19.36 -43.74
C ILE A 4 -15.40 -18.48 -43.98
N LEU A 5 -15.21 -17.50 -43.08
CA LEU A 5 -14.08 -16.56 -43.06
C LEU A 5 -12.77 -17.24 -42.61
N PRO A 6 -11.60 -16.81 -43.08
CA PRO A 6 -10.33 -17.34 -42.60
C PRO A 6 -9.83 -16.58 -41.35
N LEU A 7 -9.35 -17.33 -40.37
CA LEU A 7 -8.50 -16.84 -39.29
C LEU A 7 -7.02 -17.10 -39.61
N SER A 8 -6.18 -16.18 -39.11
CA SER A 8 -4.77 -16.34 -38.75
C SER A 8 -3.75 -16.32 -39.90
N SER A 9 -2.52 -15.81 -39.80
CA SER A 9 -1.77 -15.00 -38.82
C SER A 9 -0.32 -14.95 -39.34
N SER A 10 0.40 -13.83 -39.24
CA SER A 10 1.88 -13.75 -39.42
C SER A 10 2.35 -12.47 -38.71
N SER A 11 3.06 -12.53 -37.57
CA SER A 11 4.48 -12.85 -37.35
C SER A 11 5.47 -11.75 -37.74
N SER A 12 6.52 -11.62 -36.91
CA SER A 12 7.78 -10.83 -37.03
C SER A 12 7.75 -9.38 -36.49
N THR A 13 8.24 -9.13 -35.27
CA THR A 13 9.64 -8.83 -34.83
C THR A 13 10.19 -7.50 -35.38
N LEU A 14 10.59 -6.59 -34.49
CA LEU A 14 11.99 -6.15 -34.33
C LEU A 14 12.16 -5.20 -33.12
N LEU A 15 13.28 -5.42 -32.42
CA LEU A 15 13.84 -4.71 -31.28
C LEU A 15 14.00 -3.19 -31.53
N ASN A 16 13.93 -2.39 -30.45
CA ASN A 16 15.10 -1.58 -30.11
C ASN A 16 15.23 -1.24 -28.62
N ASN A 17 16.48 -1.27 -28.17
CA ASN A 17 16.95 -1.26 -26.79
C ASN A 17 16.92 0.13 -26.16
N ASN A 18 16.79 0.21 -24.83
CA ASN A 18 17.65 1.01 -23.94
C ASN A 18 17.35 0.76 -22.43
N PRO A 19 18.31 1.07 -21.54
CA PRO A 19 18.70 0.18 -20.43
C PRO A 19 17.97 0.51 -19.11
N THR A 20 17.45 -0.51 -18.43
CA THR A 20 16.98 -0.36 -17.05
C THR A 20 17.99 -0.93 -16.07
N CYS A 21 18.52 0.04 -15.31
CA CYS A 21 19.30 -0.06 -14.09
C CYS A 21 19.02 -1.32 -13.25
N SER A 22 20.10 -2.05 -13.00
CA SER A 22 20.27 -3.14 -12.06
C SER A 22 19.88 -2.74 -10.64
N LEU A 23 18.87 -3.42 -10.07
CA LEU A 23 18.83 -3.72 -8.65
C LEU A 23 18.78 -5.24 -8.51
N GLU A 24 19.96 -5.79 -8.27
CA GLU A 24 20.21 -7.16 -7.90
C GLU A 24 19.57 -7.51 -6.54
N ASN A 25 19.15 -8.78 -6.46
CA ASN A 25 19.08 -9.58 -5.23
C ASN A 25 17.91 -9.34 -4.25
N TYR A 26 16.67 -9.50 -4.73
CA TYR A 26 15.75 -10.35 -3.97
C TYR A 26 15.94 -11.79 -4.44
N ASN A 27 16.44 -12.65 -3.56
CA ASN A 27 16.64 -14.09 -3.79
C ASN A 27 15.34 -14.71 -4.34
N LYS A 28 15.20 -14.72 -5.67
CA LYS A 28 14.24 -15.55 -6.38
C LYS A 28 14.77 -16.96 -6.17
N LYS A 29 14.23 -17.68 -5.17
CA LYS A 29 14.34 -19.13 -5.12
C LYS A 29 13.96 -19.61 -6.51
N SER A 30 14.94 -20.10 -7.26
CA SER A 30 14.72 -20.70 -8.58
C SER A 30 13.77 -21.86 -8.35
N SER A 31 12.49 -21.68 -8.67
CA SER A 31 11.56 -22.80 -8.71
C SER A 31 12.12 -23.80 -9.71
N SER A 32 12.44 -25.00 -9.25
CA SER A 32 13.00 -26.08 -10.06
C SER A 32 12.09 -26.55 -11.19
N SER A 33 10.87 -26.01 -11.28
CA SER A 33 9.90 -26.20 -12.35
C SER A 33 9.95 -25.04 -13.35
N SER A 34 10.27 -25.35 -14.60
CA SER A 34 10.35 -24.43 -15.74
C SER A 34 8.98 -23.91 -16.23
N CYS A 35 7.88 -24.39 -15.66
CA CYS A 35 6.53 -24.08 -16.11
C CYS A 35 5.66 -23.57 -14.95
N SER A 36 5.11 -22.35 -15.10
CA SER A 36 4.21 -21.70 -14.13
C SER A 36 2.99 -22.54 -13.76
N ARG A 37 2.60 -23.51 -14.60
CA ARG A 37 1.48 -24.44 -14.36
C ARG A 37 1.86 -25.64 -13.49
N SER A 38 3.16 -25.87 -13.26
CA SER A 38 3.71 -27.01 -12.51
C SER A 38 4.37 -26.63 -11.20
N ASN A 39 4.32 -25.34 -10.82
CA ASN A 39 4.87 -24.88 -9.56
C ASN A 39 4.06 -25.46 -8.39
N VAL A 40 4.73 -26.15 -7.47
CA VAL A 40 4.13 -26.60 -6.20
C VAL A 40 3.73 -25.36 -5.40
N TYR A 41 2.47 -25.29 -4.97
CA TYR A 41 1.96 -24.19 -4.17
C TYR A 41 2.62 -24.19 -2.79
N ASP A 42 3.58 -23.28 -2.58
CA ASP A 42 4.21 -23.09 -1.27
C ASP A 42 3.27 -22.25 -0.37
N ARG A 43 2.63 -22.92 0.60
CA ARG A 43 1.71 -22.29 1.55
C ARG A 43 2.37 -21.27 2.48
N LYS A 44 3.70 -21.32 2.64
CA LYS A 44 4.40 -20.61 3.72
C LYS A 44 4.33 -19.09 3.64
N THR A 45 4.05 -18.48 2.48
CA THR A 45 4.13 -17.02 2.29
C THR A 45 2.81 -16.30 2.09
N ARG A 46 1.69 -16.99 1.82
CA ARG A 46 0.43 -16.33 1.41
C ARG A 46 -0.77 -16.54 2.34
N GLU A 47 -0.69 -17.42 3.33
CA GLU A 47 -1.93 -17.96 3.92
C GLU A 47 -2.74 -17.07 4.86
N ARG A 48 -2.28 -15.92 5.37
CA ARG A 48 -3.08 -15.17 6.38
C ARG A 48 -3.01 -13.65 6.31
N GLN A 49 -2.62 -13.06 5.19
CA GLN A 49 -2.56 -11.60 5.11
C GLN A 49 -3.89 -11.05 4.61
N ARG A 50 -4.80 -10.71 5.53
CA ARG A 50 -6.08 -10.02 5.23
C ARG A 50 -5.87 -8.74 4.40
N PHE A 51 -4.66 -8.18 4.44
CA PHE A 51 -4.25 -6.99 3.69
C PHE A 51 -3.18 -7.26 2.62
N GLY A 52 -3.08 -8.49 2.11
CA GLY A 52 -2.08 -8.87 1.11
C GLY A 52 -2.14 -8.05 -0.19
N TRP A 53 -3.27 -7.41 -0.50
CA TRP A 53 -3.42 -6.46 -1.61
C TRP A 53 -2.46 -5.26 -1.49
N LEU A 54 -2.06 -4.85 -0.28
CA LEU A 54 -1.10 -3.77 -0.04
C LEU A 54 0.34 -4.10 -0.48
N LEU A 55 0.66 -5.39 -0.64
CA LEU A 55 1.99 -5.86 -1.04
C LEU A 55 2.25 -5.75 -2.55
N ASN A 56 1.29 -5.24 -3.33
CA ASN A 56 1.43 -5.09 -4.77
C ASN A 56 2.54 -4.07 -5.13
N GLN A 57 3.38 -4.44 -6.09
CA GLN A 57 4.51 -3.64 -6.58
C GLN A 57 4.11 -2.23 -7.05
N SER A 58 2.88 -2.07 -7.55
CA SER A 58 2.32 -0.78 -7.99
C SER A 58 2.04 0.20 -6.85
N ARG A 59 2.12 -0.26 -5.59
CA ARG A 59 1.92 0.55 -4.38
C ARG A 59 3.20 0.79 -3.59
N LYS A 60 4.35 0.67 -4.27
CA LYS A 60 5.62 1.04 -3.65
C LYS A 60 5.60 2.52 -3.25
N ILE A 61 5.90 2.74 -1.98
CA ILE A 61 5.93 4.06 -1.34
C ILE A 61 6.91 5.00 -2.06
N GLU A 62 8.01 4.46 -2.59
CA GLU A 62 9.01 5.22 -3.37
C GLU A 62 8.38 6.00 -4.54
N TYR A 63 7.44 5.38 -5.26
CA TYR A 63 6.78 6.07 -6.37
C TYR A 63 5.88 7.19 -5.88
N ALA A 64 5.13 6.96 -4.80
CA ALA A 64 4.27 7.96 -4.20
C ALA A 64 5.08 9.17 -3.70
N LEU A 65 6.20 8.93 -3.01
CA LEU A 65 7.11 9.99 -2.54
C LEU A 65 7.69 10.81 -3.70
N LYS A 66 8.06 10.16 -4.81
CA LYS A 66 8.65 10.85 -5.97
C LYS A 66 7.64 11.75 -6.70
N SER A 67 6.37 11.36 -6.73
CA SER A 67 5.31 12.13 -7.39
C SER A 67 4.57 13.09 -6.46
N PHE A 68 4.89 13.10 -5.16
CA PHE A 68 4.15 13.87 -4.19
C PHE A 68 4.55 15.34 -4.23
N GLU A 69 3.55 16.21 -4.39
CA GLU A 69 3.70 17.66 -4.31
C GLU A 69 2.78 18.20 -3.22
N ILE A 70 3.30 19.13 -2.42
CA ILE A 70 2.52 19.79 -1.38
C ILE A 70 1.68 20.87 -2.06
N ASP A 71 0.36 20.70 -2.05
CA ASP A 71 -0.56 21.72 -2.50
C ASP A 71 -0.79 22.81 -1.43
N ASP A 72 -1.21 23.99 -1.88
CA ASP A 72 -1.42 25.16 -1.00
C ASP A 72 -2.38 24.88 0.15
N ALA A 73 -3.41 24.06 -0.11
CA ALA A 73 -4.38 23.65 0.90
C ALA A 73 -3.73 22.74 1.97
N LEU A 74 -2.87 21.78 1.58
CA LEU A 74 -2.15 20.95 2.55
C LEU A 74 -1.13 21.78 3.33
N ALA A 75 -0.44 22.72 2.68
CA ALA A 75 0.47 23.64 3.36
C ALA A 75 -0.26 24.53 4.38
N TYR A 76 -1.45 25.04 4.06
CA TYR A 76 -2.31 25.76 5.00
C TYR A 76 -2.74 24.90 6.18
N THR A 77 -3.26 23.70 5.90
CA THR A 77 -3.71 22.75 6.92
C THR A 77 -2.58 22.37 7.87
N ARG A 78 -1.38 22.10 7.34
CA ARG A 78 -0.19 21.81 8.14
C ARG A 78 0.20 22.97 9.06
N ARG A 79 0.13 24.21 8.60
CA ARG A 79 0.40 25.39 9.45
C ARG A 79 -0.54 25.49 10.64
N ILE A 80 -1.83 25.17 10.45
CA ILE A 80 -2.81 25.16 11.54
C ILE A 80 -2.51 24.06 12.55
N LEU A 81 -2.14 22.86 12.08
CA LEU A 81 -1.80 21.73 12.94
C LEU A 81 -0.52 21.95 13.76
N LEU A 82 0.41 22.75 13.23
CA LEU A 82 1.64 23.16 13.92
C LEU A 82 1.41 24.34 14.88
N ALA A 83 0.40 25.17 14.63
CA ALA A 83 0.07 26.26 15.52
C ALA A 83 -0.53 25.76 16.83
N GLU A 84 -0.38 26.55 17.90
CA GLU A 84 -1.06 26.34 19.18
C GLU A 84 -2.56 26.69 19.10
N ALA A 85 -3.26 26.15 18.10
CA ALA A 85 -4.70 26.29 17.92
C ALA A 85 -5.47 25.42 18.94
N SER A 86 -6.77 25.68 19.09
CA SER A 86 -7.63 24.81 19.91
C SER A 86 -7.68 23.38 19.35
N VAL A 87 -7.91 22.40 20.23
CA VAL A 87 -7.99 20.98 19.83
C VAL A 87 -9.03 20.76 18.73
N SER A 88 -10.18 21.41 18.83
CA SER A 88 -11.26 21.32 17.84
C SER A 88 -10.85 21.82 16.46
N LEU A 89 -10.10 22.93 16.40
CA LEU A 89 -9.59 23.45 15.11
C LEU A 89 -8.56 22.52 14.51
N ARG A 90 -7.65 21.98 15.32
CA ARG A 90 -6.69 20.98 14.84
C ARG A 90 -7.42 19.75 14.31
N LEU A 91 -8.43 19.24 15.01
CA LEU A 91 -9.18 18.06 14.60
C LEU A 91 -9.93 18.27 13.28
N TYR A 92 -10.56 19.44 13.11
CA TYR A 92 -11.22 19.80 11.85
C TYR A 92 -10.27 19.74 10.65
N HIS A 93 -9.06 20.27 10.80
CA HIS A 93 -8.04 20.25 9.75
C HIS A 93 -7.31 18.90 9.63
N LEU A 94 -7.34 18.07 10.67
CA LEU A 94 -6.62 16.80 10.69
C LEU A 94 -7.12 15.82 9.64
N HIS A 95 -8.42 15.77 9.38
CA HIS A 95 -8.99 14.87 8.38
C HIS A 95 -8.33 15.08 7.02
N TYR A 96 -8.34 16.33 6.53
CA TYR A 96 -7.74 16.71 5.27
C TYR A 96 -6.22 16.44 5.23
N PHE A 97 -5.53 16.73 6.32
CA PHE A 97 -4.10 16.44 6.43
C PHE A 97 -3.83 14.93 6.33
N SER A 98 -4.55 14.11 7.11
CA SER A 98 -4.30 12.67 7.19
C SER A 98 -4.53 11.95 5.86
N GLU A 99 -5.54 12.36 5.08
CA GLU A 99 -5.83 11.77 3.77
C GLU A 99 -4.77 12.07 2.71
N ARG A 100 -4.10 13.22 2.80
CA ARG A 100 -3.13 13.68 1.79
C ARG A 100 -1.69 13.44 2.19
N ALA A 101 -1.38 13.58 3.49
CA ALA A 101 -0.02 13.49 4.00
C ALA A 101 0.41 12.06 4.33
N LEU A 102 -0.53 11.13 4.49
CA LEU A 102 -0.24 9.76 4.91
C LEU A 102 -0.53 8.75 3.81
N LEU A 103 0.21 7.64 3.86
CA LEU A 103 0.09 6.53 2.94
C LEU A 103 0.21 5.21 3.69
N VAL A 104 -0.68 4.27 3.38
CA VAL A 104 -0.55 2.89 3.85
C VAL A 104 0.18 2.07 2.80
N GLY A 105 1.26 1.39 3.20
CA GLY A 105 2.09 0.62 2.29
C GLY A 105 2.65 -0.66 2.92
N SER A 106 3.41 -1.42 2.13
CA SER A 106 4.11 -2.62 2.59
C SER A 106 5.25 -2.27 3.56
N SER A 107 5.32 -2.94 4.71
CA SER A 107 6.36 -2.75 5.73
C SER A 107 7.04 -4.08 6.08
N PRO A 108 8.37 -4.12 6.25
CA PRO A 108 9.09 -5.35 6.60
C PRO A 108 8.87 -5.82 8.04
N ILE A 109 8.35 -4.97 8.94
CA ILE A 109 8.19 -5.33 10.37
C ILE A 109 6.98 -6.24 10.57
N HIS A 110 5.82 -5.86 10.01
CA HIS A 110 4.54 -6.55 10.20
C HIS A 110 3.70 -6.71 8.92
N GLY A 111 4.26 -6.42 7.74
CA GLY A 111 3.59 -6.57 6.45
C GLY A 111 2.95 -5.27 5.94
N CYS A 112 2.20 -4.54 6.78
CA CYS A 112 1.69 -3.21 6.46
C CYS A 112 2.25 -2.15 7.42
N GLY A 113 2.38 -0.92 6.92
CA GLY A 113 2.82 0.23 7.70
C GLY A 113 2.16 1.53 7.22
N LEU A 114 2.13 2.51 8.11
CA LEU A 114 1.71 3.88 7.81
C LEU A 114 2.96 4.74 7.62
N PHE A 115 3.02 5.41 6.48
CA PHE A 115 4.14 6.23 6.03
C PHE A 115 3.67 7.65 5.80
N THR A 116 4.55 8.63 6.00
CA THR A 116 4.26 10.02 5.70
C THR A 116 4.89 10.40 4.36
N LEU A 117 4.19 11.22 3.60
CA LEU A 117 4.68 11.80 2.34
C LEU A 117 5.38 13.15 2.55
N ILE A 118 5.31 13.65 3.78
CA ILE A 118 5.93 14.90 4.22
C ILE A 118 6.70 14.68 5.51
N ASP A 119 7.64 15.59 5.77
CA ASP A 119 8.31 15.67 7.06
C ASP A 119 7.34 16.09 8.15
N LEU A 120 7.53 15.57 9.35
CA LEU A 120 6.73 15.89 10.52
C LEU A 120 7.55 16.67 11.55
N VAL A 121 6.85 17.39 12.41
CA VAL A 121 7.45 18.12 13.55
C VAL A 121 6.95 17.50 14.84
N GLU A 122 7.78 17.55 15.89
CA GLU A 122 7.39 17.13 17.23
C GLU A 122 6.13 17.87 17.71
N GLY A 123 5.25 17.16 18.41
CA GLY A 123 4.00 17.72 18.94
C GLY A 123 2.90 17.97 17.89
N GLN A 124 3.19 17.79 16.59
CA GLN A 124 2.19 17.92 15.53
C GLN A 124 1.19 16.76 15.57
N MET A 125 -0.09 17.06 15.49
CA MET A 125 -1.14 16.04 15.33
C MET A 125 -1.14 15.50 13.88
N ILE A 126 -1.22 14.18 13.73
CA ILE A 126 -1.02 13.49 12.43
C ILE A 126 -2.29 12.80 11.94
N VAL A 127 -2.92 12.01 12.79
CA VAL A 127 -4.14 11.25 12.47
C VAL A 127 -4.93 10.98 13.74
N GLU A 128 -6.25 10.94 13.60
CA GLU A 128 -7.14 10.50 14.67
C GLU A 128 -7.23 8.96 14.61
N TYR A 129 -7.01 8.30 15.74
CA TYR A 129 -7.35 6.88 15.84
C TYR A 129 -8.86 6.75 16.04
N SER A 130 -9.59 6.53 14.95
CA SER A 130 -11.03 6.31 14.97
C SER A 130 -11.34 4.82 14.78
N GLY A 131 -12.37 4.34 15.48
CA GLY A 131 -12.81 2.96 15.43
C GLY A 131 -14.15 2.77 16.14
N GLU A 132 -14.62 1.52 16.20
CA GLU A 132 -15.83 1.21 16.96
C GLU A 132 -15.58 1.40 18.46
N VAL A 133 -16.50 2.09 19.15
CA VAL A 133 -16.47 2.23 20.60
C VAL A 133 -17.17 1.03 21.23
N VAL A 134 -16.39 0.15 21.84
CA VAL A 134 -16.85 -1.16 22.34
C VAL A 134 -16.84 -1.16 23.87
N ARG A 135 -17.88 -1.74 24.48
CA ARG A 135 -17.92 -1.95 25.93
C ARG A 135 -16.92 -3.04 26.32
N PRO A 136 -16.23 -2.92 27.48
CA PRO A 136 -15.22 -3.89 27.91
C PRO A 136 -15.69 -5.36 27.89
N CYS A 137 -16.94 -5.64 28.27
CA CYS A 137 -17.49 -7.00 28.29
C CYS A 137 -17.60 -7.67 26.92
N LEU A 138 -17.61 -6.90 25.83
CA LEU A 138 -17.64 -7.43 24.47
C LEU A 138 -16.24 -7.63 23.90
N THR A 139 -15.22 -6.97 24.47
CA THR A 139 -13.83 -7.05 24.01
C THR A 139 -13.30 -8.48 24.16
N ASP A 140 -13.45 -9.12 25.33
CA ASP A 140 -12.99 -10.50 25.58
C ASP A 140 -13.57 -11.52 24.59
N LYS A 141 -14.85 -11.32 24.23
CA LYS A 141 -15.52 -12.19 23.25
C LYS A 141 -14.91 -12.00 21.86
N ARG A 142 -14.69 -10.75 21.44
CA ARG A 142 -14.11 -10.42 20.14
C ARG A 142 -12.67 -10.88 20.03
N GLU A 143 -11.88 -10.75 21.10
CA GLU A 143 -10.50 -11.25 21.13
C GLU A 143 -10.46 -12.76 20.94
N ARG A 144 -11.26 -13.53 21.68
CA ARG A 144 -11.36 -14.99 21.52
C ARG A 144 -11.78 -15.41 20.11
N GLU A 145 -12.70 -14.69 19.48
CA GLU A 145 -13.13 -14.94 18.10
C GLU A 145 -12.03 -14.61 17.06
N ASN A 146 -11.10 -13.71 17.39
CA ASN A 146 -9.99 -13.34 16.52
C ASN A 146 -8.76 -14.24 16.71
N GLU A 147 -8.52 -14.74 17.92
CA GLU A 147 -7.45 -15.71 18.22
C GLU A 147 -7.74 -17.09 17.60
N GLY A 148 -9.01 -17.49 17.52
CA GLY A 148 -9.43 -18.78 16.96
C GLY A 148 -9.43 -18.88 15.43
N LYS A 149 -8.96 -17.85 14.70
CA LYS A 149 -8.93 -17.78 13.22
C LYS A 149 -7.51 -17.77 12.67
#